data_AF-H2MIV6-F1
#
_entry.id   AF-H2MIV6-F1
#
_cell.length_a   1.000
_cell.length_b   1.000
_cell.length_c   1.000
_cell.angle_alpha   90.00
_cell.angle_beta   90.00
_cell.angle_gamma   90.00
#
_symmetry.space_group_name_H-M   'P 1'
#
loop_
_entity.id
_entity.type
_entity.pdbx_description
1 polymer ?
#
loop_
_entity_poly.entity_id
_entity_poly.type
_entity_poly.pdbx_seq_one_letter_code
_entity_poly.pdbx_strand_id
1 'polypeptide(L)'
;MAPSKAKHASGQPWVIPGGFSVLSLQFSSGSAARHCLYVKEHKVRTEKSSHRPLDRTLFLLNIPPYCSEVVVKELFSQFGGIESVELRDHPGSSQESGPKISKLFRPAEKQGFKVGYIVFKNSSSLQAVKSYPFDAPLVVSTEQRPVKTGVQKWIQQYSESFIQPEKLQQKVDNFMQSYDERKEKEAEQKKEEAERQQEEEEGWVKVTRGHKGAKARPHSEAANEKTLQKEKRKKRRKELLNFYTWQHRNTQKEHIAELRKKFEEDKQKIALLRAQRKFKPY
;
A
#
# COMPACT_ATOMS: atom_id res chain seq x y z
N MET A 1 -58.09 45.53 -1.35
CA MET A 1 -57.30 44.71 -0.42
C MET A 1 -56.83 43.47 -1.17
N ALA A 2 -55.55 43.38 -1.51
CA ALA A 2 -54.98 42.19 -2.14
C ALA A 2 -54.70 41.14 -1.04
N PRO A 3 -55.15 39.88 -1.20
CA PRO A 3 -54.89 38.86 -0.18
C PRO A 3 -53.40 38.53 -0.15
N SER A 4 -52.82 38.62 1.04
CA SER A 4 -51.46 38.21 1.36
C SER A 4 -51.25 36.75 0.97
N LYS A 5 -50.33 36.49 0.03
CA LYS A 5 -49.82 35.14 -0.24
C LYS A 5 -49.08 34.64 1.00
N ALA A 6 -49.79 33.92 1.87
CA ALA A 6 -49.16 33.07 2.86
C ALA A 6 -48.25 32.10 2.12
N LYS A 7 -46.93 32.21 2.34
CA LYS A 7 -45.97 31.21 1.88
C LYS A 7 -46.30 29.92 2.61
N HIS A 8 -46.99 29.00 1.94
CA HIS A 8 -46.99 27.62 2.37
C HIS A 8 -45.54 27.13 2.32
N ALA A 9 -44.87 27.11 3.47
CA ALA A 9 -43.71 26.26 3.67
C ALA A 9 -44.22 24.84 3.53
N SER A 10 -44.15 24.31 2.31
CA SER A 10 -44.53 22.94 2.02
C SER A 10 -43.53 22.07 2.76
N GLY A 11 -43.94 21.46 3.86
CA GLY A 11 -43.18 20.44 4.59
C GLY A 11 -42.96 19.16 3.78
N GLN A 12 -42.91 19.27 2.45
CA GLN A 12 -42.68 18.20 1.51
C GLN A 12 -41.18 18.03 1.27
N PRO A 13 -40.71 16.78 1.12
CA PRO A 13 -39.35 16.51 0.75
C PRO A 13 -39.10 17.00 -0.69
N TRP A 14 -38.00 17.71 -0.90
CA TRP A 14 -37.61 18.12 -2.24
C TRP A 14 -36.86 16.97 -2.92
N VAL A 15 -37.46 16.39 -3.96
CA VAL A 15 -36.85 15.33 -4.77
C VAL A 15 -36.44 15.87 -6.14
N ILE A 16 -35.20 15.61 -6.55
CA ILE A 16 -34.62 15.99 -7.85
C ILE A 16 -34.67 14.78 -8.81
N PRO A 17 -34.75 15.01 -10.13
CA PRO A 17 -34.58 13.97 -11.15
C PRO A 17 -33.39 13.04 -10.86
N GLY A 18 -33.61 11.73 -10.95
CA GLY A 18 -32.61 10.72 -10.59
C GLY A 18 -32.78 10.13 -9.18
N GLY A 19 -33.84 10.50 -8.45
CA GLY A 19 -34.22 9.90 -7.18
C GLY A 19 -33.39 10.37 -5.99
N PHE A 20 -32.88 11.59 -6.06
CA PHE A 20 -32.15 12.24 -4.96
C PHE A 20 -33.11 13.12 -4.16
N SER A 21 -33.14 12.94 -2.83
CA SER A 21 -33.77 13.87 -1.89
C SER A 21 -32.76 14.95 -1.51
N VAL A 22 -33.20 16.19 -1.45
CA VAL A 22 -32.36 17.34 -1.07
C VAL A 22 -32.60 17.66 0.39
N LEU A 23 -31.52 17.74 1.16
CA LEU A 23 -31.53 18.25 2.53
C LEU A 23 -30.84 19.61 2.55
N SER A 24 -31.41 20.57 3.28
CA SER A 24 -30.74 21.84 3.53
C SER A 24 -29.85 21.73 4.77
N LEU A 25 -28.66 22.33 4.70
CA LEU A 25 -27.63 22.33 5.73
C LEU A 25 -27.28 23.79 6.03
N GLN A 26 -27.21 24.14 7.32
CA GLN A 26 -26.75 25.44 7.78
C GLN A 26 -25.57 25.25 8.73
N PHE A 27 -24.58 26.15 8.63
CA PHE A 27 -23.42 26.06 9.51
C PHE A 27 -23.78 26.38 10.97
N SER A 28 -24.54 27.45 11.19
CA SER A 28 -25.08 27.85 12.49
C SER A 28 -26.54 28.28 12.35
N SER A 29 -27.29 28.31 13.45
CA SER A 29 -28.69 28.77 13.47
C SER A 29 -28.88 30.21 12.98
N GLY A 30 -27.86 31.06 13.14
CA GLY A 30 -27.84 32.44 12.64
C GLY A 30 -27.34 32.61 11.20
N SER A 31 -26.93 31.53 10.51
CA SER A 31 -26.39 31.62 9.16
C SER A 31 -27.49 31.75 8.12
N ALA A 32 -27.45 32.83 7.33
CA ALA A 32 -28.31 32.99 6.16
C ALA A 32 -27.96 32.03 5.02
N ALA A 33 -26.69 31.59 4.93
CA ALA A 33 -26.24 30.66 3.91
C ALA A 33 -26.75 29.25 4.18
N ARG A 34 -27.36 28.63 3.15
CA ARG A 34 -27.81 27.24 3.13
C ARG A 34 -27.00 26.47 2.09
N HIS A 35 -26.57 25.27 2.47
CA HIS A 35 -25.90 24.32 1.61
C HIS A 35 -26.81 23.13 1.33
N CYS A 36 -26.80 22.61 0.11
CA CYS A 36 -27.68 21.50 -0.28
C CYS A 36 -26.91 20.19 -0.28
N LEU A 37 -27.36 19.23 0.53
CA LEU A 37 -26.89 17.85 0.50
C LEU A 37 -27.85 17.01 -0.36
N TYR A 38 -27.30 16.16 -1.21
CA TYR A 38 -28.10 15.26 -2.04
C TYR A 38 -27.99 13.85 -1.50
N VAL A 39 -29.15 13.23 -1.29
CA VAL A 39 -29.26 11.99 -0.57
C VAL A 39 -30.00 10.96 -1.40
N LYS A 40 -29.49 9.74 -1.44
CA LYS A 40 -30.11 8.62 -2.16
C LYS A 40 -29.88 7.33 -1.41
N GLU A 41 -30.78 6.37 -1.57
CA GLU A 41 -30.55 5.02 -1.08
C GLU A 41 -29.47 4.35 -1.93
N HIS A 42 -28.50 3.72 -1.28
CA HIS A 42 -27.40 3.09 -1.98
C HIS A 42 -27.85 1.75 -2.58
N LYS A 43 -28.14 1.75 -3.88
CA LYS A 43 -28.49 0.55 -4.65
C LYS A 43 -27.46 0.30 -5.74
N VAL A 44 -26.41 -0.45 -5.43
CA VAL A 44 -25.42 -0.92 -6.41
C VAL A 44 -25.57 -2.42 -6.58
N ARG A 45 -25.87 -2.84 -7.82
CA ARG A 45 -26.16 -4.25 -8.18
C ARG A 45 -24.94 -5.16 -8.08
N THR A 46 -23.74 -4.59 -8.13
CA THR A 46 -22.48 -5.29 -8.37
C THR A 46 -21.72 -5.71 -7.11
N GLU A 47 -22.04 -5.19 -5.92
CA GLU A 47 -21.19 -5.39 -4.76
C GLU A 47 -21.97 -5.61 -3.46
N LYS A 48 -22.20 -6.89 -3.13
CA LYS A 48 -22.62 -7.28 -1.77
C LYS A 48 -21.38 -7.28 -0.87
N SER A 49 -20.85 -6.09 -0.59
CA SER A 49 -19.74 -5.99 0.34
C SER A 49 -20.28 -5.94 1.77
N SER A 50 -19.69 -6.72 2.69
CA SER A 50 -20.14 -6.74 4.10
C SER A 50 -20.09 -5.36 4.76
N HIS A 51 -19.31 -4.44 4.21
CA HIS A 51 -19.13 -3.09 4.75
C HIS A 51 -20.22 -2.10 4.28
N ARG A 52 -20.95 -2.38 3.18
CA ARG A 52 -22.03 -1.53 2.65
C ARG A 52 -23.29 -2.33 2.34
N PRO A 53 -24.11 -2.63 3.37
CA PRO A 53 -25.37 -3.36 3.20
C PRO A 53 -26.44 -2.50 2.50
N LEU A 54 -26.98 -2.98 1.38
CA LEU A 54 -27.87 -2.23 0.46
C LEU A 54 -29.20 -1.77 1.07
N ASP A 55 -29.67 -2.45 2.10
CA ASP A 55 -30.96 -2.26 2.75
C ASP A 55 -30.96 -1.14 3.82
N ARG A 56 -29.78 -0.75 4.28
CA ARG A 56 -29.59 0.24 5.36
C ARG A 56 -28.50 1.26 5.08
N THR A 57 -28.02 1.34 3.84
CA THR A 57 -27.00 2.32 3.41
C THR A 57 -27.60 3.53 2.71
N LEU A 58 -27.19 4.70 3.19
CA LEU A 58 -27.49 5.99 2.62
C LEU A 58 -26.27 6.52 1.87
N PHE A 59 -26.49 6.93 0.63
CA PHE A 59 -25.53 7.61 -0.22
C PHE A 59 -25.73 9.11 -0.13
N LEU A 60 -24.67 9.83 0.21
CA LEU A 60 -24.63 11.28 0.37
C LEU A 60 -23.66 11.90 -0.63
N LEU A 61 -24.09 12.96 -1.30
CA LEU A 61 -23.27 13.78 -2.17
C LEU A 61 -23.16 15.20 -1.61
N ASN A 62 -22.10 15.89 -2.05
CA ASN A 62 -21.85 17.29 -1.76
C ASN A 62 -21.58 17.56 -0.27
N ILE A 63 -20.89 16.67 0.44
CA ILE A 63 -20.53 16.89 1.85
C ILE A 63 -19.43 17.95 1.94
N PRO A 64 -19.65 19.06 2.67
CA PRO A 64 -18.65 20.10 2.81
C PRO A 64 -17.35 19.64 3.52
N PRO A 65 -16.19 20.26 3.22
CA PRO A 65 -14.90 19.91 3.81
C PRO A 65 -14.78 20.22 5.32
N TYR A 66 -15.73 20.96 5.89
CA TYR A 66 -15.82 21.20 7.33
C TYR A 66 -16.60 20.13 8.09
N CYS A 67 -17.33 19.24 7.39
CA CYS A 67 -18.06 18.14 8.01
C CYS A 67 -17.16 16.90 8.08
N SER A 68 -16.62 16.61 9.27
CA SER A 68 -15.90 15.36 9.54
C SER A 68 -16.87 14.18 9.70
N GLU A 69 -16.34 12.95 9.72
CA GLU A 69 -17.14 11.73 9.98
C GLU A 69 -17.95 11.82 11.27
N VAL A 70 -17.37 12.43 12.31
CA VAL A 70 -18.03 12.66 13.60
C VAL A 70 -19.21 13.59 13.43
N VAL A 71 -19.02 14.73 12.77
CA VAL A 71 -20.09 15.71 12.53
C VAL A 71 -21.21 15.09 11.70
N VAL A 72 -20.87 14.36 10.64
CA VAL A 72 -21.87 13.66 9.81
C VAL A 72 -22.62 12.61 10.63
N LYS A 73 -21.92 11.83 11.45
CA LYS A 73 -22.56 10.86 12.35
C LYS A 73 -23.55 11.53 13.30
N GLU A 74 -23.17 12.67 13.87
CA GLU A 74 -24.04 13.41 14.78
C GLU A 74 -25.26 13.99 14.06
N LEU A 75 -25.07 14.63 12.91
CA LEU A 75 -26.16 15.20 12.09
C LEU A 75 -27.20 14.14 11.72
N PHE A 76 -26.76 12.95 11.36
CA PHE A 76 -27.68 11.89 10.93
C PHE A 76 -28.21 11.02 12.08
N SER A 77 -27.66 11.15 13.30
CA SER A 77 -28.11 10.38 14.47
C SER A 77 -29.55 10.68 14.88
N GLN A 78 -30.06 11.86 14.53
CA GLN A 78 -31.45 12.24 14.77
C GLN A 78 -32.46 11.42 13.95
N PHE A 79 -32.04 10.79 12.86
CA PHE A 79 -32.88 9.94 12.02
C PHE A 79 -32.85 8.46 12.42
N GLY A 80 -31.87 8.06 13.23
CA GLY A 80 -31.71 6.69 13.69
C GLY A 80 -30.28 6.37 14.16
N GLY A 81 -30.13 5.19 14.77
CA GLY A 81 -28.82 4.72 15.21
C GLY A 81 -27.91 4.42 14.01
N ILE A 82 -26.69 4.97 14.02
CA ILE A 82 -25.70 4.78 12.97
C ILE A 82 -24.68 3.71 13.39
N GLU A 83 -24.36 2.81 12.46
CA GLU A 83 -23.34 1.78 12.61
C GLU A 83 -21.97 2.31 12.16
N SER A 84 -21.89 2.82 10.94
CA SER A 84 -20.65 3.37 10.37
C SER A 84 -20.93 4.54 9.43
N VAL A 85 -19.93 5.43 9.33
CA VAL A 85 -19.90 6.55 8.39
C VAL A 85 -18.57 6.47 7.66
N GLU A 86 -18.61 6.57 6.34
CA GLU A 86 -17.43 6.52 5.48
C GLU A 86 -17.46 7.72 4.53
N LEU A 87 -16.41 8.55 4.55
CA LEU A 87 -16.25 9.68 3.63
C LEU A 87 -15.19 9.36 2.57
N ARG A 88 -15.50 9.67 1.31
CA ARG A 88 -14.66 9.40 0.13
C ARG A 88 -14.60 10.60 -0.79
N ASP A 89 -13.53 10.72 -1.56
CA ASP A 89 -13.39 11.81 -2.54
C ASP A 89 -14.25 11.55 -3.80
N HIS A 90 -14.38 10.28 -4.20
CA HIS A 90 -15.12 9.87 -5.40
C HIS A 90 -16.15 8.78 -5.07
N PRO A 91 -17.28 8.73 -5.78
CA PRO A 91 -18.26 7.67 -5.62
C PRO A 91 -17.70 6.36 -6.18
N GLY A 92 -17.77 5.29 -5.41
CA GLY A 92 -17.31 3.97 -5.85
C GLY A 92 -16.83 3.07 -4.71
N SER A 93 -16.43 1.87 -5.08
CA SER A 93 -15.93 0.82 -4.19
C SER A 93 -14.43 0.77 -4.07
N SER A 94 -13.72 1.74 -4.65
CA SER A 94 -12.26 1.74 -4.67
C SER A 94 -11.74 1.78 -3.24
N GLN A 95 -11.39 0.59 -2.78
CA GLN A 95 -10.52 0.34 -1.66
C GLN A 95 -9.24 1.08 -2.01
N GLU A 96 -9.01 2.26 -1.42
CA GLU A 96 -7.69 2.85 -1.41
C GLU A 96 -6.80 1.94 -0.56
N SER A 97 -6.43 0.79 -1.13
CA SER A 97 -5.32 -0.05 -0.72
C SER A 97 -4.03 0.62 -1.19
N GLY A 98 -3.88 1.91 -0.84
CA GLY A 98 -2.54 2.44 -0.72
C GLY A 98 -1.82 1.65 0.38
N PRO A 99 -0.49 1.55 0.34
CA PRO A 99 0.25 1.06 1.49
C PRO A 99 -0.26 1.82 2.74
N LYS A 100 -0.44 1.13 3.87
CA LYS A 100 -0.80 1.77 5.13
C LYS A 100 0.37 2.66 5.57
N ILE A 101 0.49 3.83 4.96
CA ILE A 101 1.53 4.79 5.30
C ILE A 101 1.31 5.15 6.76
N SER A 102 2.40 5.19 7.52
CA SER A 102 2.35 5.49 8.94
C SER A 102 1.59 6.81 9.17
N LYS A 103 0.92 6.93 10.32
CA LYS A 103 0.12 8.12 10.67
C LYS A 103 0.92 9.43 10.64
N LEU A 104 2.25 9.33 10.65
CA LEU A 104 3.20 10.42 10.77
C LEU A 104 3.61 11.00 9.41
N PHE A 105 3.65 10.18 8.35
CA PHE A 105 4.10 10.60 7.02
C PHE A 105 2.96 10.59 6.01
N ARG A 106 1.84 11.24 6.35
CA ARG A 106 0.70 11.35 5.44
C ARG A 106 0.85 12.59 4.57
N PRO A 107 0.69 12.47 3.23
CA PRO A 107 0.44 13.63 2.39
C PRO A 107 -0.76 14.41 2.93
N ALA A 108 -0.73 15.73 2.81
CA ALA A 108 -1.87 16.55 3.19
C ALA A 108 -3.12 16.07 2.42
N GLU A 109 -4.18 15.74 3.16
CA GLU A 109 -5.44 15.31 2.54
C GLU A 109 -6.01 16.45 1.69
N LYS A 110 -6.54 16.09 0.51
CA LYS A 110 -7.22 17.05 -0.35
C LYS A 110 -8.44 17.61 0.39
N GLN A 111 -8.48 18.93 0.55
CA GLN A 111 -9.64 19.61 1.11
C GLN A 111 -10.63 19.87 -0.02
N GLY A 112 -11.66 19.05 -0.09
CA GLY A 112 -12.69 19.14 -1.12
C GLY A 112 -14.04 18.63 -0.62
N PHE A 113 -15.05 18.79 -1.47
CA PHE A 113 -16.35 18.16 -1.22
C PHE A 113 -16.23 16.66 -1.36
N LYS A 114 -16.81 15.94 -0.40
CA LYS A 114 -16.73 14.49 -0.32
C LYS A 114 -18.10 13.85 -0.58
N VAL A 115 -18.03 12.58 -0.94
CA VAL A 115 -19.14 11.64 -1.02
C VAL A 115 -19.17 10.82 0.28
N GLY A 116 -20.35 10.57 0.82
CA GLY A 116 -20.50 9.83 2.08
C GLY A 116 -21.35 8.58 1.92
N TYR A 117 -20.99 7.54 2.66
CA TYR A 117 -21.81 6.36 2.87
C TYR A 117 -22.13 6.25 4.36
N ILE A 118 -23.42 6.25 4.71
CA ILE A 118 -23.87 6.07 6.09
C ILE A 118 -24.59 4.73 6.18
N VAL A 119 -24.12 3.85 7.06
CA VAL A 119 -24.79 2.60 7.40
C VAL A 119 -25.62 2.82 8.65
N PHE A 120 -26.94 2.75 8.54
CA PHE A 120 -27.84 2.77 9.69
C PHE A 120 -28.00 1.38 10.29
N LYS A 121 -28.34 1.32 11.58
CA LYS A 121 -28.74 0.07 12.23
C LYS A 121 -30.08 -0.43 11.69
N ASN A 122 -31.03 0.49 11.47
CA ASN A 122 -32.39 0.20 11.04
C ASN A 122 -32.67 0.77 9.65
N SER A 123 -33.38 0.03 8.80
CA SER A 123 -33.78 0.46 7.44
C SER A 123 -34.82 1.59 7.45
N SER A 124 -35.64 1.70 8.50
CA SER A 124 -36.62 2.79 8.69
C SER A 124 -35.97 4.17 8.66
N SER A 125 -34.71 4.27 9.12
CA SER A 125 -33.94 5.51 9.13
C SER A 125 -33.75 6.09 7.72
N LEU A 126 -33.65 5.24 6.68
CA LEU A 126 -33.55 5.69 5.29
C LEU A 126 -34.80 6.42 4.82
N GLN A 127 -35.97 5.93 5.23
CA GLN A 127 -37.24 6.57 4.89
C GLN A 127 -37.40 7.88 5.65
N ALA A 128 -37.04 7.91 6.94
CA ALA A 128 -37.06 9.12 7.76
C ALA A 128 -36.20 10.24 7.17
N VAL A 129 -35.01 9.90 6.65
CA VAL A 129 -34.14 10.88 5.98
C VAL A 129 -34.77 11.37 4.66
N LYS A 130 -35.34 10.47 3.85
CA LYS A 130 -35.97 10.84 2.57
C LYS A 130 -37.23 11.69 2.74
N SER A 131 -37.99 11.47 3.81
CA SER A 131 -39.22 12.21 4.12
C SER A 131 -38.95 13.55 4.81
N TYR A 132 -37.71 13.84 5.17
CA TYR A 132 -37.37 15.05 5.91
C TYR A 132 -37.60 16.31 5.05
N PRO A 133 -38.26 17.35 5.60
CA PRO A 133 -38.60 18.54 4.83
C PRO A 133 -37.35 19.37 4.50
N PHE A 134 -37.30 19.90 3.28
CA PHE A 134 -36.19 20.77 2.85
C PHE A 134 -36.14 22.08 3.64
N ASP A 135 -37.28 22.58 4.10
CA ASP A 135 -37.40 23.86 4.81
C ASP A 135 -36.79 23.85 6.23
N ALA A 136 -36.53 22.67 6.80
CA ALA A 136 -35.92 22.53 8.12
C ALA A 136 -34.41 22.24 7.99
N PRO A 137 -33.52 23.24 8.13
CA PRO A 137 -32.10 23.03 7.90
C PRO A 137 -31.43 22.19 9.00
N LEU A 138 -30.54 21.31 8.58
CA LEU A 138 -29.63 20.60 9.47
C LEU A 138 -28.54 21.55 9.96
N VAL A 139 -28.43 21.75 11.26
CA VAL A 139 -27.45 22.68 11.86
C VAL A 139 -26.17 21.95 12.23
N VAL A 140 -25.06 22.37 11.64
CA VAL A 140 -23.74 21.73 11.77
C VAL A 140 -23.03 22.09 13.07
N SER A 141 -22.99 23.38 13.40
CA SER A 141 -22.33 23.90 14.60
C SER A 141 -23.39 24.29 15.62
N THR A 142 -23.41 23.59 16.75
CA THR A 142 -24.28 23.89 17.89
C THR A 142 -23.44 24.44 19.03
N GLU A 143 -24.04 25.16 19.98
CA GLU A 143 -23.30 25.72 21.14
C GLU A 143 -22.59 24.63 21.96
N GLN A 144 -23.20 23.45 22.05
CA GLN A 144 -22.63 22.29 22.72
C GLN A 144 -21.47 21.65 21.93
N ARG A 145 -21.44 21.85 20.60
CA ARG A 145 -20.48 21.21 19.69
C ARG A 145 -20.07 22.17 18.58
N PRO A 146 -19.13 23.09 18.85
CA PRO A 146 -18.66 24.02 17.85
C PRO A 146 -17.77 23.33 16.84
N VAL A 147 -18.10 23.46 15.55
CA VAL A 147 -17.23 23.00 14.47
C VAL A 147 -16.25 24.12 14.13
N LYS A 148 -14.97 23.92 14.46
CA LYS A 148 -13.92 24.90 14.17
C LYS A 148 -13.67 24.98 12.66
N THR A 149 -13.78 26.18 12.12
CA THR A 149 -13.53 26.48 10.70
C THR A 149 -12.55 27.64 10.54
N GLY A 150 -12.05 27.85 9.32
CA GLY A 150 -11.13 28.95 9.00
C GLY A 150 -9.83 28.94 9.82
N VAL A 151 -9.47 30.11 10.35
CA VAL A 151 -8.20 30.34 11.06
C VAL A 151 -8.07 29.48 12.32
N GLN A 152 -9.15 29.33 13.10
CA GLN A 152 -9.13 28.52 14.33
C GLN A 152 -8.81 27.05 14.04
N LYS A 153 -9.37 26.52 12.94
CA LYS A 153 -9.04 25.18 12.45
C LYS A 153 -7.55 25.08 12.11
N TRP A 154 -7.02 26.04 11.36
CA TRP A 154 -5.62 26.03 10.92
C TRP A 154 -4.64 26.17 12.09
N ILE A 155 -4.95 27.00 13.09
CA ILE A 155 -4.15 27.10 14.31
C ILE A 155 -4.10 25.74 15.01
N GLN A 156 -5.25 25.07 15.19
CA GLN A 156 -5.28 23.76 15.82
C GLN A 156 -4.50 22.72 15.00
N GLN A 157 -4.70 22.67 13.69
CA GLN A 157 -3.97 21.75 12.80
C GLN A 157 -2.46 21.98 12.85
N TYR A 158 -2.04 23.25 12.91
CA TYR A 158 -0.64 23.62 13.07
C TYR A 158 -0.09 23.17 14.44
N SER A 159 -0.82 23.42 15.53
CA SER A 159 -0.45 22.93 16.86
C SER A 159 -0.34 21.40 16.91
N GLU A 160 -1.25 20.68 16.25
CA GLU A 160 -1.26 19.21 16.17
C GLU A 160 -0.16 18.63 15.27
N SER A 161 0.37 19.42 14.32
CA SER A 161 1.49 19.03 13.48
C SER A 161 2.78 18.81 14.27
N PHE A 162 2.89 19.44 15.44
CA PHE A 162 4.03 19.22 16.33
C PHE A 162 3.90 17.88 17.04
N ILE A 163 4.72 16.92 16.62
CA ILE A 163 4.82 15.62 17.27
C ILE A 163 5.80 15.74 18.43
N GLN A 164 5.39 15.31 19.63
CA GLN A 164 6.30 15.23 20.77
C GLN A 164 7.44 14.24 20.46
N PRO A 165 8.71 14.66 20.63
CA PRO A 165 9.86 13.86 20.21
C PRO A 165 9.91 12.49 20.90
N GLU A 166 9.54 12.44 22.19
CA GLU A 166 9.49 11.20 22.97
C GLU A 166 8.50 10.17 22.39
N LYS A 167 7.30 10.62 22.01
CA LYS A 167 6.28 9.75 21.40
C LYS A 167 6.68 9.30 19.99
N LEU A 168 7.44 10.13 19.27
CA LEU A 168 7.97 9.76 17.96
C LEU A 168 9.05 8.68 18.12
N GLN A 169 10.00 8.88 19.04
CA GLN A 169 11.07 7.94 19.32
C GLN A 169 10.52 6.57 19.71
N GLN A 170 9.59 6.50 20.67
CA GLN A 170 8.94 5.23 21.04
C GLN A 170 8.29 4.51 19.85
N LYS A 171 7.67 5.24 18.92
CA LYS A 171 7.08 4.63 17.71
C LYS A 171 8.14 4.10 16.76
N VAL A 172 9.25 4.81 16.60
CA VAL A 172 10.38 4.40 15.76
C VAL A 172 11.07 3.18 16.37
N ASP A 173 11.36 3.20 17.67
CA ASP A 173 12.00 2.10 18.38
C ASP A 173 11.18 0.82 18.28
N ASN A 174 9.86 0.89 18.54
CA ASN A 174 8.95 -0.24 18.37
C ASN A 174 8.91 -0.75 16.92
N PHE A 175 8.97 0.17 15.94
CA PHE A 175 8.99 -0.22 14.54
C PHE A 175 10.29 -0.94 14.17
N MET A 176 11.44 -0.44 14.60
CA MET A 176 12.75 -1.04 14.37
C MET A 176 12.85 -2.41 15.03
N GLN A 177 12.44 -2.54 16.30
CA GLN A 177 12.37 -3.84 16.99
C GLN A 177 11.52 -4.86 16.21
N SER A 178 10.31 -4.47 15.78
CA SER A 178 9.44 -5.36 14.99
C SER A 178 10.01 -5.70 13.60
N TYR A 179 10.90 -4.87 13.06
CA TYR A 179 11.56 -5.10 11.80
C TYR A 179 12.74 -6.06 11.97
N ASP A 180 13.57 -5.82 12.98
CA ASP A 180 14.73 -6.65 13.32
C ASP A 180 14.29 -8.07 13.67
N GLU A 181 13.25 -8.23 14.50
CA GLU A 181 12.66 -9.55 14.79
C GLU A 181 12.18 -10.29 13.54
N ARG A 182 11.57 -9.57 12.58
CA ARG A 182 11.12 -10.18 11.31
C ARG A 182 12.32 -10.58 10.46
N LYS A 183 13.36 -9.75 10.43
CA LYS A 183 14.58 -10.03 9.69
C LYS A 183 15.35 -11.22 10.25
N GLU A 184 15.44 -11.33 11.57
CA GLU A 184 16.05 -12.45 12.25
C GLU A 184 15.29 -13.75 11.96
N LYS A 185 13.96 -13.75 12.11
CA LYS A 185 13.13 -14.92 11.76
C LYS A 185 13.27 -15.32 10.29
N GLU A 186 13.31 -14.36 9.37
CA GLU A 186 13.58 -14.65 7.94
C GLU A 186 14.97 -15.23 7.72
N ALA A 187 15.98 -14.80 8.48
CA ALA A 187 17.34 -15.32 8.38
C ALA A 187 17.46 -16.72 8.99
N GLU A 188 16.81 -16.98 10.13
CA GLU A 188 16.70 -18.29 10.76
C GLU A 188 15.97 -19.28 9.85
N GLN A 189 14.82 -18.92 9.29
CA GLN A 189 14.10 -19.76 8.32
C GLN A 189 14.98 -20.11 7.11
N LYS A 190 15.76 -19.15 6.59
CA LYS A 190 16.70 -19.42 5.49
C LYS A 190 17.85 -20.34 5.89
N LYS A 191 18.33 -20.25 7.15
CA LYS A 191 19.35 -21.16 7.67
C LYS A 191 18.78 -22.56 7.86
N GLU A 192 17.62 -22.71 8.48
CA GLU A 192 16.93 -23.99 8.63
C GLU A 192 16.60 -24.62 7.28
N GLU A 193 16.14 -23.86 6.29
CA GLU A 193 15.93 -24.36 4.94
C GLU A 193 17.24 -24.81 4.26
N ALA A 194 18.36 -24.12 4.53
CA ALA A 194 19.66 -24.52 4.01
C ALA A 194 20.19 -25.79 4.70
N GLU A 195 19.99 -25.92 6.01
CA GLU A 195 20.34 -27.12 6.79
C GLU A 195 19.48 -28.31 6.36
N ARG A 196 18.15 -28.16 6.25
CA ARG A 196 17.27 -29.21 5.71
C ARG A 196 17.67 -29.64 4.29
N GLN A 197 18.07 -28.70 3.43
CA GLN A 197 18.56 -29.03 2.09
C GLN A 197 19.88 -29.82 2.12
N GLN A 198 20.75 -29.57 3.11
CA GLN A 198 21.99 -30.34 3.30
C GLN A 198 21.70 -31.74 3.86
N GLU A 199 20.81 -31.84 4.85
CA GLU A 199 20.37 -33.13 5.41
C GLU A 199 19.62 -34.00 4.39
N GLU A 200 18.87 -33.42 3.47
CA GLU A 200 18.29 -34.15 2.33
C GLU A 200 19.34 -34.62 1.32
N GLU A 201 20.51 -33.97 1.23
CA GLU A 201 21.64 -34.43 0.40
C GLU A 201 22.44 -35.57 1.08
N GLU A 202 22.45 -35.66 2.43
CA GLU A 202 23.15 -36.70 3.21
C GLU A 202 22.26 -37.83 3.74
N GLY A 203 20.95 -37.60 3.84
CA GLY A 203 19.94 -38.60 4.17
C GLY A 203 19.62 -39.47 2.95
N TRP A 204 19.56 -40.78 3.15
CA TRP A 204 19.19 -41.72 2.09
C TRP A 204 17.87 -41.30 1.43
N VAL A 205 17.95 -40.79 0.19
CA VAL A 205 16.79 -40.40 -0.59
C VAL A 205 15.91 -41.64 -0.79
N LYS A 206 14.77 -41.68 -0.11
CA LYS A 206 13.73 -42.68 -0.37
C LYS A 206 13.24 -42.44 -1.81
N VAL A 207 13.67 -43.29 -2.73
CA VAL A 207 13.25 -43.22 -4.15
C VAL A 207 11.77 -43.59 -4.22
N THR A 208 10.89 -42.62 -4.02
CA THR A 208 9.49 -42.77 -4.39
C THR A 208 9.38 -42.54 -5.88
N ARG A 209 8.90 -43.55 -6.62
CA ARG A 209 8.57 -43.49 -8.05
C ARG A 209 7.38 -42.55 -8.26
N GLY A 210 7.61 -41.24 -8.17
CA GLY A 210 6.61 -40.20 -8.43
C GLY A 210 6.24 -40.17 -9.91
N HIS A 211 4.95 -39.98 -10.19
CA HIS A 211 4.38 -39.89 -11.52
C HIS A 211 5.08 -38.82 -12.38
N LYS A 212 5.26 -39.13 -13.67
CA LYS A 212 5.79 -38.22 -14.69
C LYS A 212 4.84 -37.01 -14.83
N GLY A 213 5.15 -35.94 -14.13
CA GLY A 213 4.63 -34.60 -14.36
C GLY A 213 5.78 -33.63 -14.20
N ALA A 214 6.04 -32.81 -15.21
CA ALA A 214 7.10 -31.81 -15.20
C ALA A 214 6.91 -30.90 -13.97
N LYS A 215 7.75 -31.07 -12.94
CA LYS A 215 7.81 -30.11 -11.83
C LYS A 215 8.21 -28.77 -12.44
N ALA A 216 7.29 -27.81 -12.42
CA ALA A 216 7.54 -26.45 -12.86
C ALA A 216 8.83 -25.94 -12.22
N ARG A 217 9.73 -25.39 -13.02
CA ARG A 217 10.96 -24.77 -12.52
C ARG A 217 10.57 -23.73 -11.47
N PRO A 218 11.10 -23.79 -10.23
CA PRO A 218 10.84 -22.74 -9.26
C PRO A 218 11.37 -21.41 -9.84
N HIS A 219 10.49 -20.42 -9.96
CA HIS A 219 10.74 -19.12 -10.60
C HIS A 219 11.57 -18.18 -9.69
N SER A 220 12.54 -18.72 -8.95
CA SER A 220 13.45 -17.98 -8.09
C SER A 220 14.82 -17.90 -8.75
N GLU A 221 15.40 -16.70 -8.83
CA GLU A 221 16.74 -16.48 -9.41
C GLU A 221 17.81 -17.34 -8.72
N ALA A 222 17.73 -17.50 -7.40
CA ALA A 222 18.64 -18.34 -6.63
C ALA A 222 18.52 -19.83 -6.99
N ALA A 223 17.33 -20.31 -7.36
CA ALA A 223 17.14 -21.69 -7.81
C ALA A 223 17.66 -21.91 -9.24
N ASN A 224 17.59 -20.89 -10.09
CA ASN A 224 18.15 -20.92 -11.45
C ASN A 224 19.68 -20.91 -11.44
N GLU A 225 20.32 -20.12 -10.57
CA GLU A 225 21.78 -20.14 -10.43
C GLU A 225 22.28 -21.50 -9.90
N LYS A 226 21.61 -22.05 -8.88
CA LYS A 226 21.96 -23.37 -8.33
C LYS A 226 21.82 -24.49 -9.37
N THR A 227 20.78 -24.45 -10.22
CA THR A 227 20.62 -25.44 -11.30
C THR A 227 21.69 -25.29 -12.39
N LEU A 228 22.03 -24.06 -12.79
CA LEU A 228 23.12 -23.79 -13.72
C LEU A 228 24.48 -24.29 -13.18
N GLN A 229 24.75 -24.08 -11.89
CA GLN A 229 25.97 -24.59 -11.24
C GLN A 229 26.01 -26.12 -11.20
N LYS A 230 24.88 -26.79 -10.88
CA LYS A 230 24.78 -28.26 -10.91
C LYS A 230 24.99 -28.80 -12.33
N GLU A 231 24.49 -28.14 -13.37
CA GLU A 231 24.74 -28.51 -14.77
C GLU A 231 26.21 -28.31 -15.18
N LYS A 232 26.83 -27.19 -14.82
CA LYS A 232 28.27 -26.93 -15.07
C LYS A 232 29.15 -27.99 -14.39
N ARG A 233 28.85 -28.37 -13.15
CA ARG A 233 29.56 -29.44 -12.42
C ARG A 233 29.40 -30.80 -13.09
N LYS A 234 28.20 -31.13 -13.59
CA LYS A 234 27.95 -32.35 -14.38
C LYS A 234 28.71 -32.36 -15.70
N LYS A 235 28.79 -31.23 -16.41
CA LYS A 235 29.59 -31.12 -17.65
C LYS A 235 31.08 -31.36 -17.38
N ARG A 236 31.65 -30.66 -16.38
CA ARG A 236 33.06 -30.85 -15.97
C ARG A 236 33.38 -32.29 -15.55
N ARG A 237 32.45 -32.99 -14.90
CA ARG A 237 32.63 -34.41 -14.50
C ARG A 237 32.55 -35.37 -15.70
N LYS A 238 31.80 -35.03 -16.75
CA LYS A 238 31.69 -35.83 -17.99
C LYS A 238 32.87 -35.59 -18.93
N GLU A 239 33.50 -34.44 -18.85
CA GLU A 239 34.76 -34.15 -19.52
C GLU A 239 35.88 -34.93 -18.80
N LEU A 240 36.21 -36.13 -19.29
CA LEU A 240 37.43 -36.81 -18.86
C LEU A 240 38.63 -36.03 -19.42
N LEU A 241 39.18 -35.13 -18.61
CA LEU A 241 40.39 -34.40 -18.95
C LEU A 241 41.55 -35.40 -19.05
N ASN A 242 42.27 -35.37 -20.16
CA ASN A 242 43.41 -36.24 -20.46
C ASN A 242 43.07 -37.73 -20.68
N PHE A 243 41.90 -38.05 -21.22
CA PHE A 243 41.56 -39.43 -21.58
C PHE A 243 42.39 -39.96 -22.77
N TYR A 244 42.74 -39.09 -23.72
CA TYR A 244 43.47 -39.50 -24.93
C TYR A 244 44.94 -39.08 -24.87
N THR A 245 45.82 -39.93 -25.39
CA THR A 245 47.28 -39.70 -25.43
C THR A 245 47.68 -38.41 -26.17
N TRP A 246 46.90 -37.98 -27.16
CA TRP A 246 47.13 -36.71 -27.85
C TRP A 246 46.84 -35.49 -26.96
N GLN A 247 45.92 -35.57 -25.99
CA GLN A 247 45.63 -34.49 -25.04
C GLN A 247 46.80 -34.29 -24.07
N HIS A 248 47.40 -35.38 -23.60
CA HIS A 248 48.65 -35.32 -22.83
C HIS A 248 49.80 -34.70 -23.62
N ARG A 249 49.95 -35.05 -24.90
CA ARG A 249 50.98 -34.43 -25.76
C ARG A 249 50.71 -32.95 -26.00
N ASN A 250 49.44 -32.55 -26.16
CA ASN A 250 49.09 -31.16 -26.42
C ASN A 250 49.28 -30.28 -25.19
N THR A 251 48.85 -30.75 -24.01
CA THR A 251 49.07 -30.05 -22.72
C THR A 251 50.56 -29.91 -22.41
N GLN A 252 51.38 -30.94 -22.66
CA GLN A 252 52.84 -30.82 -22.55
C GLN A 252 53.44 -29.83 -23.55
N LYS A 253 52.97 -29.82 -24.80
CA LYS A 253 53.42 -28.84 -25.81
C LYS A 253 53.07 -27.40 -25.42
N GLU A 254 51.84 -27.17 -24.96
CA GLU A 254 51.39 -25.86 -24.47
C GLU A 254 52.22 -25.42 -23.26
N HIS A 255 52.45 -26.32 -22.31
CA HIS A 255 53.29 -26.02 -21.15
C HIS A 255 54.74 -25.68 -21.53
N ILE A 256 55.33 -26.42 -22.48
CA ILE A 256 56.67 -26.12 -23.01
C ILE A 256 56.68 -24.76 -23.73
N ALA A 257 55.62 -24.43 -24.48
CA ALA A 257 55.49 -23.14 -25.15
C ALA A 257 55.38 -21.98 -24.14
N GLU A 258 54.61 -22.15 -23.06
CA GLU A 258 54.53 -21.17 -21.97
C GLU A 258 55.88 -20.96 -21.28
N LEU A 259 56.64 -22.02 -21.02
CA LEU A 259 57.98 -21.92 -20.43
C LEU A 259 58.95 -21.18 -21.36
N ARG A 260 58.90 -21.44 -22.66
CA ARG A 260 59.71 -20.71 -23.66
C ARG A 260 59.35 -19.23 -23.70
N LYS A 261 58.05 -18.91 -23.67
CA LYS A 261 57.57 -17.52 -23.62
C LYS A 261 58.07 -16.80 -22.37
N LYS A 262 57.92 -17.41 -21.19
CA LYS A 262 58.44 -16.85 -19.93
C LYS A 262 59.96 -16.66 -19.96
N PHE A 263 60.69 -17.59 -20.57
CA PHE A 263 62.14 -17.49 -20.70
C PHE A 263 62.57 -16.33 -21.61
N GLU A 264 61.87 -16.09 -22.72
CA GLU A 264 62.11 -14.93 -23.58
C GLU A 264 61.81 -13.61 -22.86
N GLU A 265 60.70 -13.54 -22.13
CA GLU A 265 60.33 -12.38 -21.32
C GLU A 265 61.41 -12.08 -20.26
N ASP A 266 61.92 -13.11 -19.57
CA ASP A 266 62.96 -12.93 -18.56
C ASP A 266 64.33 -12.60 -19.17
N LYS A 267 64.66 -13.15 -20.35
CA LYS A 267 65.84 -12.77 -21.11
C LYS A 267 65.79 -11.29 -21.51
N GLN A 268 64.63 -10.80 -21.94
CA GLN A 268 64.41 -9.39 -22.25
C GLN A 268 64.57 -8.51 -21.00
N LYS A 269 63.98 -8.91 -19.86
CA LYS A 269 64.16 -8.19 -18.57
C LYS A 269 65.62 -8.11 -18.14
N ILE A 270 66.38 -9.21 -18.25
CA ILE A 270 67.80 -9.24 -17.88
C ILE A 270 68.61 -8.34 -18.82
N ALA A 271 68.30 -8.31 -20.12
CA ALA A 271 68.97 -7.42 -21.07
C ALA A 271 68.72 -5.94 -20.74
N LEU A 272 67.49 -5.57 -20.38
CA LEU A 272 67.14 -4.21 -19.91
C LEU A 272 67.91 -3.85 -18.63
N LEU A 273 67.95 -4.75 -17.64
CA LEU A 273 68.69 -4.53 -16.40
C LEU A 273 70.20 -4.40 -16.65
N ARG A 274 70.77 -5.18 -17.56
CA ARG A 274 72.19 -5.06 -17.96
C ARG A 274 72.46 -3.74 -18.69
N ALA A 275 71.56 -3.30 -19.57
CA ALA A 275 71.68 -2.03 -20.27
C ALA A 275 71.59 -0.83 -19.30
N GLN A 276 70.71 -0.88 -18.31
CA GLN A 276 70.60 0.12 -17.24
C GLN A 276 71.85 0.15 -16.33
N ARG A 277 72.50 -1.02 -16.11
CA ARG A 277 73.73 -1.14 -15.31
C ARG A 277 75.02 -0.83 -16.06
N LYS A 278 74.99 -0.53 -17.36
CA LYS A 278 76.18 -0.07 -18.08
C LYS A 278 76.54 1.34 -17.62
N PHE A 279 77.63 1.43 -16.87
CA PHE A 279 78.23 2.69 -16.44
C PHE A 279 78.50 3.59 -17.64
N LYS A 280 78.00 4.83 -17.59
CA LYS A 280 78.28 5.87 -18.58
C LYS A 280 79.31 6.82 -17.97
N PRO A 281 80.60 6.72 -18.33
CA PRO A 281 81.53 7.81 -18.08
C PRO A 281 81.25 8.88 -19.13
N TYR A 282 81.18 10.15 -18.69
CA TYR A 282 80.69 11.35 -19.39
C TYR A 282 79.18 11.62 -19.25
#